data_AF-A0A0R1W7Q5-F1
#
_entry.id   AF-A0A0R1W7Q5-F1
#
_cell.length_a   1.000
_cell.length_b   1.000
_cell.length_c   1.000
_cell.angle_alpha   90.00
_cell.angle_beta   90.00
_cell.angle_gamma   90.00
#
_symmetry.space_group_name_H-M   'P 1'
#
loop_
_entity.id
_entity.type
_entity.pdbx_description
1 polymer ?
#
loop_
_entity_poly.entity_id
_entity_poly.type
_entity_poly.pdbx_seq_one_letter_code
_entity_poly.pdbx_strand_id
1 'polypeptide(L)'
;MKEGIIMTAGIVIIIVVVILAIIIAALYNGMVKARNLTDEAESQIGVQLKRRADLIPNLVNTVKGYAKHEHDTLMDAIQARGVANGQSQADPLSDLQKQADVMGDDRQPIAKRAQADSQATQVLGHLFAVSENYPNLKAAQNFSQLQEELTTTENRVAASRTNYNRTIRDYNNKIEVFPTNIFAGMFHFTKKEQLPIEESTKTAPEVKF
;
A
#
# COMPACT_ATOMS: atom_id res chain seq x y z
N MET A 1 58.86 16.52 31.92
CA MET A 1 57.58 17.24 31.70
C MET A 1 57.00 17.01 30.29
N LYS A 2 57.79 17.10 29.21
CA LYS A 2 57.30 16.92 27.82
C LYS A 2 56.76 15.50 27.51
N GLU A 3 57.46 14.45 27.96
CA GLU A 3 57.05 13.04 27.78
C GLU A 3 55.65 12.73 28.35
N GLY A 4 55.34 13.24 29.56
CA GLY A 4 54.04 13.02 30.19
C GLY A 4 52.88 13.71 29.46
N ILE A 5 53.13 14.84 28.79
CA ILE A 5 52.14 15.57 27.99
C ILE A 5 51.84 14.83 26.68
N ILE A 6 52.84 14.21 26.06
CA ILE A 6 52.66 13.43 24.82
C ILE A 6 51.83 12.18 25.09
N MET A 7 52.11 11.48 26.20
CA MET A 7 51.36 10.28 26.59
C MET A 7 49.89 10.59 26.92
N THR A 8 49.61 11.68 27.65
CA THR A 8 48.23 12.09 27.94
C THR A 8 47.50 12.59 26.69
N ALA A 9 48.16 13.32 25.80
CA ALA A 9 47.59 13.73 24.52
C ALA A 9 47.22 12.53 23.64
N GLY A 10 48.07 11.50 23.60
CA GLY A 10 47.80 10.25 22.87
C GLY A 10 46.56 9.53 23.40
N ILE A 11 46.41 9.43 24.73
CA ILE A 11 45.23 8.82 25.36
C ILE A 11 43.96 9.61 25.03
N VAL A 12 44.02 10.95 25.08
CA VAL A 12 42.87 11.81 24.74
C VAL A 12 42.43 11.60 23.29
N ILE A 13 43.37 11.51 22.34
CA ILE A 13 43.05 11.24 20.93
C ILE A 13 42.36 9.88 20.78
N ILE A 14 42.88 8.84 21.43
CA ILE A 14 42.28 7.50 21.37
C ILE A 14 40.85 7.53 21.92
N ILE A 15 40.62 8.19 23.06
CA ILE A 15 39.29 8.33 23.64
C ILE A 15 38.33 9.03 22.68
N VAL A 16 38.77 10.13 22.04
CA VAL A 16 37.96 10.86 21.05
C VAL A 16 37.60 9.98 19.85
N VAL A 17 38.55 9.20 19.34
CA VAL A 17 38.32 8.27 18.22
C VAL A 17 37.32 7.18 18.61
N VAL A 18 37.44 6.62 19.82
CA VAL A 18 36.50 5.61 20.33
C VAL A 18 35.09 6.19 20.46
N ILE A 19 34.95 7.41 20.99
CA ILE A 19 33.65 8.08 21.09
C ILE A 19 33.04 8.31 19.70
N LEU A 20 33.83 8.79 18.73
CA LEU A 20 33.37 8.97 17.35
C LEU A 20 32.93 7.64 16.72
N ALA A 21 33.67 6.56 16.92
CA ALA A 21 33.31 5.24 16.42
C ALA A 21 31.96 4.76 17.00
N ILE A 22 31.74 4.97 18.30
CA ILE A 22 30.46 4.62 18.96
C ILE A 22 29.30 5.44 18.38
N ILE A 23 29.50 6.74 18.14
CA ILE A 23 28.48 7.60 17.53
C ILE A 23 28.13 7.11 16.13
N ILE A 24 29.14 6.84 15.28
CA ILE A 24 28.92 6.36 13.91
C ILE A 24 28.14 5.03 13.92
N ALA A 25 28.53 4.09 14.80
CA ALA A 25 27.83 2.82 14.94
C ALA A 25 26.36 3.01 15.36
N ALA A 26 26.09 3.93 16.29
CA ALA A 26 24.73 4.24 16.72
C ALA A 26 23.88 4.86 15.59
N LEU A 27 24.44 5.80 14.83
CA LEU A 27 23.77 6.43 13.68
C LEU A 27 23.45 5.40 12.58
N TYR A 28 24.42 4.55 12.24
CA TYR A 28 24.25 3.48 11.26
C TYR A 28 23.14 2.50 11.67
N ASN A 29 23.20 1.96 12.89
CA ASN A 29 22.18 1.05 13.41
C ASN A 29 20.80 1.70 13.44
N GLY A 30 20.74 3.00 13.73
CA GLY A 30 19.52 3.79 13.66
C GLY A 30 18.89 3.81 12.26
N MET A 31 19.69 3.99 11.21
CA MET A 31 19.21 3.98 9.82
C MET A 31 18.84 2.57 9.35
N VAL A 32 19.61 1.55 9.73
CA VAL A 32 19.28 0.13 9.45
C VAL A 32 17.93 -0.23 10.08
N LYS A 33 17.70 0.13 11.34
CA LYS A 33 16.41 -0.10 11.99
C LYS A 33 15.25 0.57 11.25
N ALA A 34 15.44 1.81 10.79
CA ALA A 34 14.42 2.52 10.03
C ALA A 34 14.14 1.83 8.67
N ARG A 35 15.17 1.34 7.98
CA ARG A 35 15.04 0.58 6.73
C ARG A 35 14.22 -0.69 6.93
N ASN A 36 14.56 -1.47 7.96
CA ASN A 36 13.86 -2.71 8.29
C ASN A 36 12.39 -2.46 8.64
N LEU A 37 12.07 -1.37 9.34
CA LEU A 37 10.67 -0.99 9.63
C LEU A 37 9.90 -0.66 8.34
N THR A 38 10.55 -0.06 7.35
CA THR A 38 9.93 0.16 6.04
C THR A 38 9.69 -1.16 5.31
N ASP A 39 10.67 -2.09 5.32
CA ASP A 39 10.55 -3.40 4.68
C ASP A 39 9.45 -4.25 5.33
N GLU A 40 9.31 -4.15 6.66
CA GLU A 40 8.23 -4.78 7.42
C GLU A 40 6.87 -4.19 7.03
N ALA A 41 6.75 -2.87 6.98
CA ALA A 41 5.52 -2.20 6.57
C ALA A 41 5.13 -2.54 5.11
N GLU A 42 6.11 -2.70 4.22
CA GLU A 42 5.92 -3.14 2.84
C GLU A 42 5.34 -4.56 2.78
N SER A 43 5.89 -5.47 3.59
CA SER A 43 5.43 -6.84 3.70
C SER A 43 3.98 -6.90 4.23
N GLN A 44 3.66 -6.06 5.23
CA GLN A 44 2.31 -5.99 5.81
C GLN A 44 1.26 -5.58 4.78
N ILE A 45 1.51 -4.51 4.00
CA ILE A 45 0.58 -4.13 2.93
C ILE A 45 0.50 -5.21 1.84
N GLY A 46 1.63 -5.82 1.47
CA GLY A 46 1.66 -6.92 0.49
C GLY A 46 0.74 -8.08 0.86
N VAL A 47 0.73 -8.48 2.14
CA VAL A 47 -0.18 -9.53 2.64
C VAL A 47 -1.65 -9.12 2.51
N GLN A 48 -2.00 -7.86 2.80
CA GLN A 48 -3.40 -7.41 2.67
C GLN A 48 -3.84 -7.35 1.21
N LEU A 49 -2.97 -6.87 0.32
CA LEU A 49 -3.22 -6.86 -1.13
C LEU A 49 -3.44 -8.28 -1.67
N LYS A 50 -2.58 -9.22 -1.27
CA LYS A 50 -2.72 -10.63 -1.65
C LYS A 50 -4.03 -11.23 -1.14
N ARG A 51 -4.38 -11.00 0.13
CA ARG A 51 -5.65 -11.48 0.69
C ARG A 51 -6.86 -10.94 -0.06
N ARG A 52 -6.85 -9.66 -0.42
CA ARG A 52 -7.94 -9.07 -1.22
C ARG A 52 -8.00 -9.67 -2.62
N ALA A 53 -6.86 -9.90 -3.26
CA ALA A 53 -6.77 -10.57 -4.54
C ALA A 53 -7.35 -11.99 -4.51
N ASP A 54 -7.07 -12.75 -3.45
CA ASP A 54 -7.54 -14.14 -3.28
C ASP A 54 -9.09 -14.24 -3.17
N LEU A 55 -9.77 -13.16 -2.78
CA LEU A 55 -11.23 -13.10 -2.67
C LEU A 55 -11.93 -12.81 -4.01
N ILE A 56 -11.23 -12.16 -4.95
CA ILE A 56 -11.82 -11.72 -6.22
C ILE A 56 -12.30 -12.89 -7.09
N PRO A 57 -11.56 -14.00 -7.26
CA PRO A 57 -12.05 -15.14 -8.05
C PRO A 57 -13.38 -15.69 -7.53
N ASN A 58 -13.56 -15.75 -6.21
CA ASN A 58 -14.81 -16.22 -5.59
C ASN A 58 -15.96 -15.24 -5.86
N LEU A 59 -15.70 -13.93 -5.80
CA LEU A 59 -16.69 -12.91 -6.18
C LEU A 59 -17.07 -13.04 -7.66
N VAL A 60 -16.09 -13.11 -8.55
CA VAL A 60 -16.31 -13.23 -10.00
C VAL A 60 -17.14 -14.49 -10.31
N ASN A 61 -16.81 -15.62 -9.69
CA ASN A 61 -17.56 -16.87 -9.86
C ASN A 61 -18.99 -16.77 -9.32
N THR A 62 -19.19 -16.10 -8.19
CA THR A 62 -20.51 -15.85 -7.60
C THR A 62 -21.35 -15.00 -8.54
N VAL A 63 -20.82 -13.85 -8.97
CA VAL A 63 -21.52 -12.95 -9.89
C VAL A 63 -21.87 -13.67 -11.19
N LYS A 64 -20.92 -14.39 -11.82
CA LYS A 64 -21.18 -15.20 -13.03
C LYS A 64 -22.22 -16.30 -12.82
N GLY A 65 -22.26 -16.92 -11.64
CA GLY A 65 -23.21 -17.97 -11.30
C GLY A 65 -24.66 -17.47 -11.21
N TYR A 66 -24.86 -16.29 -10.62
CA TYR A 66 -26.19 -15.66 -10.50
C TYR A 66 -26.62 -14.92 -11.76
N ALA A 67 -25.64 -14.45 -12.53
CA ALA A 67 -25.85 -13.78 -13.80
C ALA A 67 -26.44 -14.69 -14.91
N LYS A 68 -26.59 -16.00 -14.73
CA LYS A 68 -27.11 -16.90 -15.79
C LYS A 68 -28.47 -16.50 -16.41
N HIS A 69 -29.25 -15.68 -15.73
CA HIS A 69 -30.53 -15.18 -16.24
C HIS A 69 -30.52 -13.68 -16.60
N GLU A 70 -29.48 -12.92 -16.20
CA GLU A 70 -29.41 -11.45 -16.32
C GLU A 70 -27.96 -10.94 -16.51
N HIS A 71 -27.09 -11.76 -17.09
CA HIS A 71 -25.64 -11.48 -17.19
C HIS A 71 -25.37 -10.26 -18.02
N ASP A 72 -25.92 -10.23 -19.22
CA ASP A 72 -25.61 -9.19 -20.19
C ASP A 72 -26.14 -7.84 -19.68
N THR A 73 -27.34 -7.81 -19.09
CA THR A 73 -27.89 -6.59 -18.47
C THR A 73 -27.09 -6.11 -17.26
N LEU A 74 -26.56 -7.04 -16.45
CA LEU A 74 -25.71 -6.70 -15.31
C LEU A 74 -24.36 -6.14 -15.78
N MET A 75 -23.73 -6.79 -16.76
CA MET A 75 -22.45 -6.36 -17.32
C MET A 75 -22.57 -5.01 -18.02
N ASP A 76 -23.62 -4.81 -18.81
CA ASP A 76 -23.91 -3.54 -19.47
C ASP A 76 -24.11 -2.42 -18.45
N ALA A 77 -24.81 -2.68 -17.34
CA ALA A 77 -25.01 -1.70 -16.27
C ALA A 77 -23.70 -1.34 -15.56
N ILE A 78 -22.83 -2.32 -15.29
CA ILE A 78 -21.51 -2.08 -14.68
C ILE A 78 -20.62 -1.29 -15.64
N GLN A 79 -20.59 -1.68 -16.91
CA GLN A 79 -19.84 -1.00 -17.96
C GLN A 79 -20.32 0.44 -18.16
N ALA A 80 -21.63 0.66 -18.28
CA ALA A 80 -22.22 1.98 -18.45
C ALA A 80 -21.84 2.92 -17.29
N ARG A 81 -21.80 2.38 -16.07
CA ARG A 81 -21.36 3.14 -14.89
C ARG A 81 -19.86 3.42 -14.88
N GLY A 82 -19.04 2.46 -15.32
CA GLY A 82 -17.61 2.70 -15.56
C GLY A 82 -17.39 3.84 -16.54
N VAL A 83 -18.07 3.81 -17.69
CA VAL A 83 -17.97 4.85 -18.73
C VAL A 83 -18.42 6.21 -18.20
N ALA A 84 -19.51 6.26 -17.42
CA ALA A 84 -19.98 7.49 -16.78
C ALA A 84 -18.94 8.11 -15.84
N ASN A 85 -18.08 7.30 -15.23
CA ASN A 85 -16.98 7.72 -14.38
C ASN A 85 -15.63 7.82 -15.13
N GLY A 86 -15.64 7.87 -16.46
CA GLY A 86 -14.45 8.06 -17.31
C GLY A 86 -13.63 6.78 -17.53
N GLN A 87 -14.17 5.61 -17.20
CA GLN A 87 -13.51 4.31 -17.35
C GLN A 87 -14.20 3.49 -18.45
N SER A 88 -13.65 3.52 -19.66
CA SER A 88 -14.15 2.68 -20.76
C SER A 88 -13.54 1.29 -20.67
N GLN A 89 -14.24 0.35 -20.02
CA GLN A 89 -13.81 -1.05 -19.90
C GLN A 89 -14.78 -1.98 -20.61
N ALA A 90 -14.25 -2.85 -21.47
CA ALA A 90 -15.02 -3.77 -22.30
C ALA A 90 -15.61 -4.96 -21.50
N ASP A 91 -14.90 -5.41 -20.45
CA ASP A 91 -15.34 -6.50 -19.56
C ASP A 91 -14.88 -6.22 -18.11
N PRO A 92 -15.78 -5.70 -17.25
CA PRO A 92 -15.46 -5.36 -15.86
C PRO A 92 -14.96 -6.54 -15.01
N LEU A 93 -15.45 -7.76 -15.25
CA LEU A 93 -15.08 -8.93 -14.43
C LEU A 93 -13.74 -9.51 -14.84
N SER A 94 -13.41 -9.52 -16.14
CA SER A 94 -12.08 -9.92 -16.61
C SER A 94 -11.01 -8.94 -16.13
N ASP A 95 -11.30 -7.64 -16.18
CA ASP A 95 -10.34 -6.62 -15.73
C ASP A 95 -10.12 -6.68 -14.22
N LEU A 96 -11.18 -6.93 -13.44
CA LEU A 96 -11.06 -7.16 -12.00
C LEU A 96 -10.16 -8.37 -11.70
N GLN A 97 -10.28 -9.45 -12.48
CA GLN A 97 -9.41 -10.62 -12.34
C GLN A 97 -7.95 -10.28 -12.68
N LYS A 98 -7.68 -9.53 -13.75
CA LYS A 98 -6.31 -9.09 -14.08
C LYS A 98 -5.70 -8.27 -12.93
N GLN A 99 -6.51 -7.44 -12.27
CA GLN A 99 -6.01 -6.65 -11.14
C GLN A 99 -5.75 -7.52 -9.91
N ALA A 100 -6.56 -8.55 -9.68
CA ALA A 100 -6.27 -9.56 -8.68
C ALA A 100 -4.91 -10.24 -8.94
N ASP A 101 -4.64 -10.62 -10.19
CA ASP A 101 -3.38 -11.28 -10.54
C ASP A 101 -2.17 -10.38 -10.28
N VAL A 102 -2.27 -9.08 -10.58
CA VAL A 102 -1.22 -8.08 -10.27
C VAL A 102 -1.06 -7.89 -8.77
N MET A 103 -2.16 -7.76 -8.01
CA MET A 103 -2.13 -7.59 -6.56
C MET A 103 -1.54 -8.79 -5.83
N GLY A 104 -1.82 -10.00 -6.31
CA GLY A 104 -1.38 -11.27 -5.72
C GLY A 104 0.06 -11.69 -6.08
N ASP A 105 0.65 -11.10 -7.12
CA ASP A 105 2.02 -11.39 -7.57
C ASP A 105 3.07 -10.65 -6.73
N ASP A 106 3.71 -11.38 -5.83
CA ASP A 106 4.74 -10.86 -4.93
C ASP A 106 6.02 -10.40 -5.66
N ARG A 107 6.15 -10.71 -6.95
CA ARG A 107 7.26 -10.22 -7.80
C ARG A 107 7.03 -8.79 -8.30
N GLN A 108 5.81 -8.27 -8.21
CA GLN A 108 5.50 -6.91 -8.63
C GLN A 108 5.93 -5.90 -7.55
N PRO A 109 6.46 -4.73 -7.95
CA PRO A 109 6.68 -3.62 -7.02
C PRO A 109 5.40 -3.27 -6.27
N ILE A 110 5.53 -2.94 -4.98
CA ILE A 110 4.36 -2.65 -4.14
C ILE A 110 3.50 -1.51 -4.69
N ALA A 111 4.12 -0.53 -5.35
CA ALA A 111 3.42 0.56 -6.03
C ALA A 111 2.47 0.07 -7.12
N LYS A 112 2.88 -0.92 -7.93
CA LYS A 112 2.03 -1.51 -8.97
C LYS A 112 0.89 -2.31 -8.37
N ARG A 113 1.16 -3.06 -7.31
CA ARG A 113 0.14 -3.84 -6.58
C ARG A 113 -0.89 -2.92 -5.95
N ALA A 114 -0.46 -1.83 -5.32
CA ALA A 114 -1.34 -0.81 -4.74
C ALA A 114 -2.17 -0.07 -5.81
N GLN A 115 -1.60 0.18 -7.00
CA GLN A 115 -2.34 0.75 -8.12
C GLN A 115 -3.43 -0.20 -8.64
N ALA A 116 -3.11 -1.50 -8.76
CA ALA A 116 -4.09 -2.51 -9.14
C ALA A 116 -5.24 -2.61 -8.12
N ASP A 117 -4.92 -2.51 -6.83
CA ASP A 117 -5.90 -2.45 -5.73
C ASP A 117 -6.83 -1.24 -5.82
N SER A 118 -6.28 -0.06 -6.07
CA SER A 118 -7.04 1.15 -6.34
C SER A 118 -8.03 1.00 -7.50
N GLN A 119 -7.59 0.41 -8.62
CA GLN A 119 -8.47 0.13 -9.76
C GLN A 119 -9.53 -0.92 -9.44
N ALA A 120 -9.17 -1.97 -8.69
CA ALA A 120 -10.11 -2.97 -8.23
C ALA A 120 -11.18 -2.37 -7.30
N THR A 121 -10.82 -1.44 -6.40
CA THR A 121 -11.77 -0.71 -5.55
C THR A 121 -12.84 0.01 -6.37
N GLN A 122 -12.45 0.67 -7.46
CA GLN A 122 -13.38 1.41 -8.31
C GLN A 122 -14.38 0.47 -8.99
N VAL A 123 -13.89 -0.63 -9.58
CA VAL A 123 -14.73 -1.64 -10.24
C VAL A 123 -15.67 -2.32 -9.23
N LEU A 124 -15.16 -2.68 -8.04
CA LEU A 124 -15.95 -3.28 -6.97
C LEU A 124 -17.04 -2.32 -6.46
N GLY A 125 -16.73 -1.03 -6.34
CA GLY A 125 -17.71 0.00 -5.99
C GLY A 125 -18.85 0.09 -7.00
N HIS A 126 -18.55 0.04 -8.30
CA HIS A 126 -19.56 0.00 -9.35
C HIS A 126 -20.40 -1.28 -9.28
N LEU A 127 -19.75 -2.44 -9.15
CA LEU A 127 -20.43 -3.74 -9.03
C LEU A 127 -21.40 -3.75 -7.84
N PHE A 128 -20.96 -3.33 -6.66
CA PHE A 128 -21.79 -3.32 -5.46
C PHE A 128 -22.98 -2.38 -5.61
N ALA A 129 -22.77 -1.19 -6.15
CA ALA A 129 -23.85 -0.24 -6.32
C ALA A 129 -24.81 -0.63 -7.45
N VAL A 130 -24.37 -1.39 -8.47
CA VAL A 130 -25.28 -2.01 -9.44
C VAL A 130 -26.05 -3.17 -8.81
N SER A 131 -25.40 -3.99 -7.97
CA SER A 131 -26.00 -5.17 -7.33
C SER A 131 -27.21 -4.85 -6.43
N GLU A 132 -27.35 -3.60 -5.98
CA GLU A 132 -28.53 -3.13 -5.26
C GLU A 132 -29.84 -3.29 -6.05
N ASN A 133 -29.76 -3.18 -7.37
CA ASN A 133 -30.90 -3.34 -8.28
C ASN A 133 -31.15 -4.80 -8.69
N TYR A 134 -30.35 -5.75 -8.18
CA TYR A 134 -30.43 -7.17 -8.52
C TYR A 134 -30.69 -8.01 -7.24
N PRO A 135 -31.97 -8.13 -6.80
CA PRO A 135 -32.32 -8.75 -5.52
C PRO A 135 -31.80 -10.18 -5.35
N ASN A 136 -31.76 -10.97 -6.42
CA ASN A 136 -31.28 -12.35 -6.37
C ASN A 136 -29.79 -12.44 -6.03
N LEU A 137 -28.97 -11.56 -6.62
CA LEU A 137 -27.53 -11.48 -6.33
C LEU A 137 -27.30 -10.92 -4.91
N LYS A 138 -28.05 -9.89 -4.53
CA LYS A 138 -27.97 -9.29 -3.19
C LYS A 138 -28.39 -10.25 -2.07
N ALA A 139 -29.38 -11.10 -2.32
CA ALA A 139 -29.86 -12.10 -1.37
C ALA A 139 -28.94 -13.33 -1.27
N ALA A 140 -27.97 -13.47 -2.19
CA ALA A 140 -27.02 -14.57 -2.13
C ALA A 140 -26.11 -14.40 -0.91
N GLN A 141 -26.24 -15.31 0.05
CA GLN A 141 -25.45 -15.30 1.29
C GLN A 141 -23.94 -15.19 1.03
N ASN A 142 -23.43 -15.91 0.02
CA ASN A 142 -22.03 -15.90 -0.37
C ASN A 142 -21.58 -14.54 -0.94
N PHE A 143 -22.46 -13.83 -1.65
CA PHE A 143 -22.14 -12.51 -2.21
C PHE A 143 -22.00 -11.46 -1.12
N SER A 144 -22.96 -11.40 -0.20
CA SER A 144 -22.93 -10.45 0.93
C SER A 144 -21.72 -10.67 1.84
N GLN A 145 -21.35 -11.93 2.09
CA GLN A 145 -20.13 -12.27 2.83
C GLN A 145 -18.86 -11.78 2.11
N LEU A 146 -18.73 -12.05 0.81
CA LEU A 146 -17.59 -11.59 0.02
C LEU A 146 -17.52 -10.07 -0.06
N GLN A 147 -18.65 -9.38 -0.16
CA GLN A 147 -18.73 -7.92 -0.12
C GLN A 147 -18.18 -7.38 1.22
N GLU A 148 -18.58 -7.98 2.35
CA GLU A 148 -18.10 -7.60 3.67
C GLU A 148 -16.59 -7.87 3.83
N GLU A 149 -16.11 -9.04 3.39
CA GLU A 149 -14.69 -9.39 3.46
C GLU A 149 -13.82 -8.49 2.57
N LEU A 150 -14.29 -8.17 1.36
CA LEU A 150 -13.61 -7.24 0.44
C LEU A 150 -13.57 -5.82 1.00
N THR A 151 -14.65 -5.35 1.62
CA THR A 151 -14.70 -4.04 2.28
C THR A 151 -13.77 -4.00 3.49
N THR A 152 -13.74 -5.07 4.29
CA THR A 152 -12.87 -5.18 5.45
C THR A 152 -11.39 -5.21 5.04
N THR A 153 -11.06 -5.94 3.98
CA THR A 153 -9.69 -6.00 3.45
C THR A 153 -9.25 -4.68 2.82
N GLU A 154 -10.14 -3.97 2.12
CA GLU A 154 -9.89 -2.61 1.60
C GLU A 154 -9.52 -1.64 2.74
N ASN A 155 -10.28 -1.63 3.83
CA ASN A 155 -9.98 -0.80 5.00
C ASN A 155 -8.60 -1.15 5.61
N ARG A 156 -8.25 -2.44 5.66
CA ARG A 156 -6.93 -2.90 6.13
C ARG A 156 -5.81 -2.47 5.18
N VAL A 157 -6.01 -2.55 3.87
CA VAL A 157 -5.06 -2.05 2.87
C VAL A 157 -4.85 -0.55 3.05
N ALA A 158 -5.91 0.24 3.24
CA ALA A 158 -5.82 1.68 3.48
C ALA A 158 -5.02 2.01 4.75
N ALA A 159 -5.28 1.28 5.86
CA ALA A 159 -4.53 1.42 7.09
C ALA A 159 -3.04 1.05 6.91
N SER A 160 -2.75 -0.07 6.25
CA SER A 160 -1.38 -0.51 5.95
C SER A 160 -0.64 0.46 5.02
N ARG A 161 -1.33 1.04 4.03
CA ARG A 161 -0.78 2.09 3.13
C ARG A 161 -0.37 3.33 3.93
N THR A 162 -1.20 3.75 4.86
CA THR A 162 -0.88 4.89 5.76
C THR A 162 0.34 4.58 6.63
N ASN A 163 0.40 3.36 7.20
CA ASN A 163 1.55 2.92 7.98
C ASN A 163 2.84 2.87 7.14
N TYR A 164 2.78 2.30 5.93
CA TYR A 164 3.90 2.24 4.99
C TYR A 164 4.42 3.64 4.63
N ASN A 165 3.53 4.57 4.27
CA ASN A 165 3.91 5.94 3.95
C ASN A 165 4.55 6.64 5.17
N ARG A 166 4.04 6.38 6.38
CA ARG A 166 4.63 6.90 7.61
C ARG A 166 6.05 6.38 7.84
N THR A 167 6.28 5.07 7.73
CA THR A 167 7.63 4.49 7.94
C THR A 167 8.61 4.96 6.87
N ILE A 168 8.18 5.10 5.61
CA ILE A 168 8.99 5.72 4.55
C ILE A 168 9.34 7.15 4.90
N ARG A 169 8.38 7.96 5.31
CA ARG A 169 8.62 9.36 5.68
C ARG A 169 9.65 9.46 6.81
N ASP A 170 9.46 8.65 7.85
CA ASP A 170 10.35 8.64 9.01
C ASP A 170 11.76 8.14 8.62
N TYR A 171 11.87 7.16 7.72
CA TYR A 171 13.13 6.69 7.13
C TYR A 171 13.81 7.76 6.26
N ASN A 172 13.08 8.37 5.33
CA ASN A 172 13.59 9.43 4.43
C ASN A 172 14.08 10.63 5.25
N ASN A 173 13.29 11.09 6.23
CA ASN A 173 13.71 12.15 7.15
C ASN A 173 15.02 11.79 7.87
N LYS A 174 15.15 10.54 8.31
CA LYS A 174 16.36 10.08 9.01
C LYS A 174 17.60 10.09 8.13
N ILE A 175 17.48 9.84 6.84
CA ILE A 175 18.63 9.85 5.91
C ILE A 175 18.92 11.25 5.34
N GLU A 176 18.02 12.22 5.53
CA GLU A 176 18.15 13.59 5.02
C GLU A 176 18.62 14.60 6.07
N VAL A 177 18.37 14.33 7.36
CA VAL A 177 18.71 15.23 8.47
C VAL A 177 20.18 15.09 8.89
N PHE A 178 20.80 16.18 9.33
CA PHE A 178 22.14 16.15 9.93
C PHE A 178 22.11 15.58 11.35
N PRO A 179 23.07 14.73 11.79
CA PRO A 179 24.30 14.35 11.08
C PRO A 179 24.20 13.09 10.20
N THR A 180 23.05 12.43 10.16
CA THR A 180 22.87 11.13 9.48
C THR A 180 23.01 11.21 7.96
N ASN A 181 22.68 12.34 7.34
CA ASN A 181 22.81 12.55 5.89
C ASN A 181 24.22 12.34 5.30
N ILE A 182 25.27 12.69 6.06
CA ILE A 182 26.67 12.47 5.64
C ILE A 182 26.94 10.97 5.51
N PHE A 183 26.49 10.20 6.50
CA PHE A 183 26.69 8.75 6.55
C PHE A 183 25.73 8.00 5.62
N ALA A 184 24.53 8.54 5.38
CA ALA A 184 23.56 7.95 4.47
C ALA A 184 24.14 7.78 3.06
N GLY A 185 24.81 8.80 2.53
CA GLY A 185 25.49 8.71 1.23
C GLY A 185 26.64 7.70 1.22
N MET A 186 27.47 7.69 2.27
CA MET A 186 28.61 6.78 2.38
C MET A 186 28.20 5.29 2.46
N PHE A 187 27.08 5.00 3.13
CA PHE A 187 26.58 3.65 3.33
C PHE A 187 25.38 3.28 2.44
N HIS A 188 25.14 4.03 1.36
CA HIS A 188 24.12 3.73 0.34
C HIS A 188 22.69 3.63 0.90
N PHE A 189 22.32 4.49 1.85
CA PHE A 189 20.93 4.66 2.26
C PHE A 189 20.24 5.62 1.28
N THR A 190 19.36 5.07 0.43
CA THR A 190 18.62 5.84 -0.58
C THR A 190 17.19 6.09 -0.15
N LYS A 191 16.58 7.19 -0.64
CA LYS A 191 15.17 7.51 -0.39
C LYS A 191 14.26 6.42 -0.96
N LYS A 192 13.17 6.14 -0.25
CA LYS A 192 12.09 5.28 -0.71
C LYS A 192 10.88 6.11 -1.13
N GLU A 193 10.13 5.62 -2.10
CA GLU A 193 8.95 6.30 -2.64
C GLU A 193 7.69 5.92 -1.85
N GLN A 194 6.83 6.90 -1.57
CA GLN A 194 5.55 6.68 -0.92
C GLN A 194 4.50 6.21 -1.92
N LEU A 195 3.51 5.47 -1.42
CA LEU A 195 2.33 5.16 -2.20
C LEU A 195 1.44 6.39 -2.31
N PRO A 196 0.84 6.65 -3.49
CA PRO A 196 -0.11 7.75 -3.64
C PRO A 196 -1.28 7.54 -2.67
N ILE A 197 -1.59 8.59 -1.92
CA ILE A 197 -2.82 8.66 -1.16
C ILE A 197 -3.88 9.10 -2.17
N GLU A 198 -4.88 8.27 -2.40
CA GLU A 198 -6.09 8.75 -3.06
C GLU A 198 -6.71 9.76 -2.09
N GLU A 199 -6.47 11.04 -2.33
CA GLU A 199 -7.32 12.06 -1.75
C GLU A 199 -8.71 11.72 -2.24
N SER A 200 -9.53 11.13 -1.36
CA SER A 200 -10.97 11.15 -1.57
C SER A 200 -11.27 12.61 -1.84
N THR A 201 -11.77 12.89 -3.04
CA THR A 201 -12.22 14.19 -3.46
C THR A 201 -13.23 14.63 -2.41
N LYS A 202 -12.77 15.35 -1.39
CA LYS A 202 -13.56 15.96 -0.34
C LYS A 202 -14.28 17.17 -0.94
N THR A 203 -14.96 16.99 -2.06
CA THR A 203 -16.21 17.70 -2.26
C THR A 203 -17.20 16.98 -1.38
N ALA A 204 -17.23 17.35 -0.10
CA ALA A 204 -18.38 17.07 0.74
C ALA A 204 -19.62 17.49 -0.06
N PRO A 205 -20.66 16.66 -0.18
CA PRO A 205 -21.84 17.02 -0.94
C PRO A 205 -22.38 18.34 -0.37
N GLU A 206 -22.34 19.41 -1.16
CA GLU A 206 -23.03 20.65 -0.81
C GLU A 206 -24.53 20.33 -0.81
N VAL A 207 -25.11 20.23 0.37
CA VAL A 207 -26.56 20.16 0.52
C VAL A 207 -27.12 21.53 0.16
N LYS A 208 -27.58 21.68 -1.08
CA LYS A 208 -28.39 22.83 -1.48
C LYS A 208 -29.83 22.57 -1.05
N PHE A 209 -30.32 23.41 -0.13
CA PHE A 209 -31.74 23.52 0.19
C PHE A 209 -32.51 24.20 -0.96
#